data_AF-A0A3D8JNI2-F1
#
_entry.id   AF-A0A3D8JNI2-F1
#
_cell.length_a   1.000
_cell.length_b   1.000
_cell.length_c   1.000
_cell.angle_alpha   90.00
_cell.angle_beta   90.00
_cell.angle_gamma   90.00
#
_symmetry.space_group_name_H-M   'P 1'
#
loop_
_entity.id
_entity.type
_entity.pdbx_description
1 polymer ?
#
loop_
_entity_poly.entity_id
_entity_poly.type
_entity_poly.pdbx_seq_one_letter_code
_entity_poly.pdbx_strand_id
1 'polypeptide(L)' 'MMFTTAKAELHEHVRLVAETEGYDATLAAKPEIVPTDESLAERRRKEERKLELIDKYELI' A
#
# COMPACT_ATOMS: atom_id res chain seq x y z
N MET A 1 20.50 -12.59 -8.66
CA MET A 1 20.20 -11.16 -8.44
C MET A 1 18.74 -10.81 -8.72
N MET A 2 18.07 -11.40 -9.73
CA MET A 2 16.65 -11.11 -10.01
C MET A 2 15.68 -11.65 -8.94
N PHE A 3 15.92 -12.87 -8.43
CA PHE A 3 15.10 -13.51 -7.39
C PHE A 3 15.09 -12.74 -6.05
N THR A 4 16.22 -12.13 -5.68
CA THR A 4 16.33 -11.31 -4.46
C THR A 4 15.51 -10.03 -4.57
N THR A 5 15.48 -9.42 -5.75
CA THR A 5 14.63 -8.24 -6.03
C THR A 5 13.16 -8.62 -5.99
N ALA A 6 12.76 -9.70 -6.65
CA ALA A 6 11.37 -10.15 -6.65
C ALA A 6 10.86 -10.51 -5.24
N LYS A 7 11.70 -11.14 -4.42
CA LYS A 7 11.35 -11.41 -3.02
C LYS A 7 11.18 -10.13 -2.20
N ALA A 8 12.07 -9.14 -2.39
CA ALA A 8 11.95 -7.85 -1.70
C ALA A 8 10.68 -7.11 -2.12
N GLU A 9 10.35 -7.11 -3.41
CA GLU A 9 9.15 -6.49 -3.95
C GLU A 9 7.86 -7.21 -3.52
N LEU A 10 7.89 -8.54 -3.36
CA LEU A 10 6.77 -9.27 -2.77
C LEU A 10 6.55 -8.88 -1.30
N HIS A 11 7.63 -8.76 -0.53
CA HIS A 11 7.54 -8.29 0.87
C HIS A 11 7.04 -6.84 0.93
N GLU A 12 7.49 -5.98 0.01
CA GLU A 12 6.99 -4.61 -0.15
C GLU A 12 5.48 -4.62 -0.43
N HIS A 13 5.02 -5.44 -1.38
CA HIS A 13 3.60 -5.55 -1.72
C HIS A 13 2.74 -5.95 -0.50
N VAL A 14 3.14 -7.01 0.22
CA VAL A 14 2.44 -7.46 1.44
C VAL A 14 2.38 -6.35 2.49
N ARG A 15 3.48 -5.61 2.66
CA ARG A 15 3.54 -4.47 3.58
C ARG A 15 2.60 -3.34 3.15
N LEU A 16 2.58 -2.99 1.87
CA LEU A 16 1.71 -1.94 1.32
C LEU A 16 0.23 -2.30 1.52
N VAL A 17 -0.15 -3.56 1.31
CA VAL A 17 -1.52 -4.05 1.60
C VAL A 17 -1.85 -3.83 3.08
N ALA A 18 -1.01 -4.33 4.00
CA ALA A 18 -1.26 -4.21 5.43
C ALA A 18 -1.36 -2.74 5.91
N GLU A 19 -0.49 -1.86 5.41
CA GLU A 19 -0.51 -0.44 5.78
C GLU A 19 -1.74 0.29 5.23
N THR A 20 -2.15 -0.01 3.99
CA THR A 20 -3.31 0.63 3.36
C THR A 20 -4.62 0.14 3.95
N GLU A 21 -4.77 -1.16 4.20
CA GLU A 21 -5.94 -1.72 4.88
C GLU A 21 -6.04 -1.23 6.33
N GLY A 22 -4.92 -1.17 7.06
CA GLY A 22 -4.89 -0.64 8.42
C GLY A 22 -5.29 0.83 8.48
N TYR A 23 -4.87 1.63 7.50
CA TYR A 23 -5.30 3.01 7.35
C TYR A 23 -6.81 3.10 7.11
N ASP A 24 -7.34 2.36 6.14
CA ASP A 24 -8.75 2.37 5.77
C ASP A 24 -9.63 1.88 6.95
N ALA A 25 -9.19 0.84 7.67
CA ALA A 25 -9.84 0.33 8.87
C ALA A 25 -9.83 1.35 10.03
N THR A 26 -8.74 2.11 10.18
CA THR A 26 -8.65 3.16 11.21
C THR A 26 -9.68 4.25 10.97
N LEU A 27 -9.82 4.72 9.72
CA LEU A 27 -10.81 5.74 9.37
C LEU A 27 -12.25 5.22 9.49
N ALA A 28 -12.48 3.95 9.13
CA ALA A 28 -13.78 3.32 9.32
C ALA A 28 -14.16 3.20 10.80
N ALA A 29 -13.20 2.87 11.68
CA ALA A 29 -13.43 2.73 13.11
C ALA A 29 -13.53 4.08 13.85
N LYS A 30 -12.93 5.13 13.31
CA LYS A 30 -12.85 6.47 13.91
C LYS A 30 -13.17 7.55 12.86
N PRO A 31 -14.44 7.69 12.47
CA PRO A 31 -14.85 8.63 11.42
C PRO A 31 -14.64 10.10 11.80
N GLU A 32 -14.41 10.41 13.07
CA GLU A 32 -14.03 11.74 13.55
C GLU A 32 -12.59 12.15 13.16
N ILE A 33 -11.75 11.18 12.79
CA ILE A 33 -10.39 11.46 12.31
C ILE A 33 -10.49 12.00 10.89
N VAL A 34 -10.11 13.26 10.72
CA VAL A 34 -9.94 13.88 9.41
C VAL A 34 -8.47 13.73 9.00
N PRO A 35 -8.15 12.99 7.92
CA PRO A 35 -6.79 12.86 7.43
C PRO A 35 -6.20 14.22 7.03
N THR A 36 -4.91 14.41 7.29
CA THR A 36 -4.16 15.55 6.74
C THR A 36 -3.90 15.33 5.25
N ASP A 37 -3.65 16.40 4.51
CA ASP A 37 -3.27 16.33 3.09
C ASP A 37 -2.03 15.45 2.86
N GLU A 38 -1.05 15.52 3.77
CA GLU A 38 0.14 14.67 3.74
C GLU A 38 -0.22 13.20 3.90
N SER A 39 -1.13 12.87 4.82
CA SER A 39 -1.58 11.50 5.04
C SER A 39 -2.33 10.95 3.83
N LEU A 40 -3.17 11.77 3.18
CA LEU A 40 -3.88 11.40 1.95
C LEU A 40 -2.90 11.19 0.79
N ALA A 41 -1.92 12.09 0.63
CA ALA A 41 -0.89 11.96 -0.38
C ALA A 41 -0.07 10.67 -0.17
N GLU A 42 0.28 10.35 1.07
CA GLU A 42 0.99 9.12 1.40
C GLU A 42 0.15 7.87 1.11
N ARG A 43 -1.13 7.86 1.49
CA ARG A 43 -2.06 6.77 1.15
C ARG A 43 -2.15 6.55 -0.36
N ARG A 44 -2.17 7.63 -1.14
CA ARG A 44 -2.22 7.59 -2.60
C ARG A 44 -0.94 7.01 -3.20
N ARG A 45 0.24 7.49 -2.75
CA ARG A 45 1.55 6.96 -3.19
C ARG A 45 1.67 5.45 -2.94
N LYS A 46 1.20 5.00 -1.77
CA LYS A 46 1.18 3.56 -1.43
C LYS A 46 0.25 2.75 -2.31
N GLU A 47 -0.92 3.30 -2.67
CA GLU A 47 -1.83 2.66 -3.62
C GLU A 47 -1.21 2.52 -5.01
N GLU A 48 -0.63 3.60 -5.52
CA GLU A 48 0.03 3.62 -6.82
C GLU A 48 1.14 2.58 -6.88
N ARG A 49 2.02 2.55 -5.86
CA ARG A 49 3.09 1.55 -5.77
C ARG A 49 2.56 0.12 -5.68
N LYS A 50 1.47 -0.10 -4.96
CA LYS A 50 0.83 -1.42 -4.86
C LYS A 50 0.33 -1.87 -6.24
N LEU A 51 -0.32 -0.99 -6.98
CA LEU A 51 -0.83 -1.26 -8.33
C LEU A 51 0.31 -1.53 -9.33
N GLU A 52 1.41 -0.78 -9.27
CA GLU A 52 2.62 -1.06 -10.08
C GLU A 52 3.15 -2.47 -9.86
N LEU A 53 3.18 -2.94 -8.59
CA LEU A 53 3.66 -4.27 -8.25
C LEU A 53 2.68 -5.36 -8.74
N ILE A 54 1.37 -5.11 -8.66
CA ILE A 54 0.35 -6.03 -9.20
C ILE A 54 0.51 -6.17 -10.71
N ASP A 55 0.65 -5.05 -11.43
CA ASP A 55 0.82 -5.03 -12.88
C ASP A 55 2.12 -5.72 -13.32
N LYS A 56 3.24 -5.37 -12.68
CA LYS A 56 4.56 -5.96 -12.97
C LYS A 56 4.59 -7.49 -12.84
N TYR A 57 3.84 -8.03 -11.88
CA TYR A 57 3.84 -9.45 -11.56
C TYR A 57 2.58 -10.18 -12.04
N GLU A 58 1.71 -9.51 -12.79
CA GLU A 58 0.45 -10.07 -13.32
C GLU A 58 -0.38 -10.78 -12.23
N LEU A 59 -0.50 -10.16 -11.05
CA LEU A 59 -1.16 -10.75 -9.87
C LEU A 59 -2.71 -10.70 -9.94
N ILE A 60 -3.29 -10.58 -11.14
CA ILE A 60 -4.73 -10.38 -11.39
C ILE A 60 -5.35 -11.66 -11.95
#